data_AF-A0A1S3Z5K3-F1
#
_entry.id   AF-A0A1S3Z5K3-F1
#
_cell.length_a   1.000
_cell.length_b   1.000
_cell.length_c   1.000
_cell.angle_alpha   90.00
_cell.angle_beta   90.00
_cell.angle_gamma   90.00
#
_symmetry.space_group_name_H-M   'P 1'
#
loop_
_entity.id
_entity.type
_entity.pdbx_description
1 polymer ?
#
loop_
_entity_poly.entity_id
_entity_poly.type
_entity_poly.pdbx_seq_one_letter_code
_entity_poly.pdbx_strand_id
1 'polypeptide(L)'
;MQRLIDELKLLWHEGVETYDISTKQNFKLQAALMWTINDFSAYGMFSGWSTAGKLACPTCMEDTKAFTLKHGGKSTWFDCHRRFLPRDHEFRRNTSAFMKNQTDYEEPLSASSLEKIWNRVRVLPKVTKSLMSNKIPGYGGIHNWTKESIFWELPY
;
A
#
# COMPACT_ATOMS: atom_id res chain seq x y z
N MET A 1 -5.42 -14.50 -8.05
CA MET A 1 -6.41 -13.62 -7.41
C MET A 1 -7.67 -13.37 -8.25
N GLN A 2 -7.67 -13.62 -9.58
CA GLN A 2 -8.89 -13.44 -10.39
C GLN A 2 -10.10 -14.20 -9.85
N ARG A 3 -9.95 -15.50 -9.56
CA ARG A 3 -11.02 -16.34 -8.98
C ARG A 3 -11.64 -15.76 -7.71
N LEU A 4 -10.83 -15.23 -6.79
CA LEU A 4 -11.31 -14.61 -5.56
C LEU A 4 -12.20 -13.38 -5.85
N ILE A 5 -11.81 -12.55 -6.82
CA ILE A 5 -12.60 -11.38 -7.20
C ILE A 5 -13.91 -11.79 -7.86
N ASP A 6 -13.88 -12.83 -8.68
CA ASP A 6 -15.08 -13.36 -9.33
C ASP A 6 -16.06 -13.96 -8.29
N GLU A 7 -15.55 -14.69 -7.29
CA GLU A 7 -16.32 -15.20 -6.16
C GLU A 7 -16.90 -14.07 -5.29
N LEU A 8 -16.13 -13.01 -5.02
CA LEU A 8 -16.63 -11.85 -4.27
C LEU A 8 -17.71 -11.08 -5.04
N LYS A 9 -17.57 -10.94 -6.36
CA LYS A 9 -18.62 -10.36 -7.23
C LYS A 9 -19.88 -11.23 -7.22
N LEU A 10 -19.74 -12.55 -7.29
CA LEU A 10 -20.86 -13.49 -7.18
C LEU A 10 -21.57 -13.33 -5.83
N LEU A 11 -20.82 -13.34 -4.73
CA LEU A 11 -21.36 -13.15 -3.38
C LEU A 11 -22.08 -11.82 -3.22
N TRP A 12 -21.57 -10.74 -3.83
CA TRP A 12 -22.19 -9.41 -3.75
C TRP A 12 -23.47 -9.30 -4.59
N HIS A 13 -23.40 -9.66 -5.88
CA HIS A 13 -24.51 -9.44 -6.83
C HIS A 13 -25.58 -10.53 -6.74
N GLU A 14 -25.15 -11.79 -6.77
CA GLU A 14 -26.06 -12.93 -6.84
C GLU A 14 -26.29 -13.55 -5.49
N GLY A 15 -25.30 -13.58 -4.59
CA GLY A 15 -25.33 -14.36 -3.36
C GLY A 15 -25.26 -15.87 -3.60
N VAL A 16 -24.97 -16.63 -2.55
CA VAL A 16 -24.86 -18.11 -2.62
C VAL A 16 -25.79 -18.74 -1.59
N GLU A 17 -26.51 -19.80 -2.00
CA GLU A 17 -27.34 -20.57 -1.08
C GLU A 17 -26.45 -21.24 -0.01
N THR A 18 -26.68 -20.89 1.25
CA THR A 18 -25.88 -21.37 2.39
C THR A 18 -26.82 -21.87 3.48
N TYR A 19 -26.49 -23.02 4.05
CA TYR A 19 -27.25 -23.59 5.16
C TYR A 19 -26.81 -22.96 6.49
N ASP A 20 -27.77 -22.40 7.24
CA ASP A 20 -27.54 -21.95 8.60
C ASP A 20 -27.90 -23.05 9.61
N ILE A 21 -26.90 -23.48 10.38
CA ILE A 21 -27.06 -24.52 11.41
C ILE A 21 -27.93 -24.06 12.58
N SER A 22 -27.98 -22.76 12.88
CA SER A 22 -28.73 -22.22 14.01
C SER A 22 -30.23 -22.25 13.73
N THR A 23 -30.64 -21.78 12.54
CA THR A 23 -32.05 -21.77 12.11
C THR A 23 -32.49 -23.06 11.40
N LYS A 24 -31.53 -23.92 11.03
CA LYS A 24 -31.74 -25.15 10.25
C LYS A 24 -32.43 -24.90 8.90
N GLN A 25 -32.12 -23.78 8.27
CA GLN A 25 -32.71 -23.35 7.00
C GLN A 25 -31.63 -22.87 6.03
N ASN A 26 -31.92 -22.96 4.73
CA ASN A 26 -31.10 -22.30 3.73
C ASN A 26 -31.45 -20.81 3.68
N PHE A 27 -30.43 -19.99 3.57
CA PHE A 27 -30.57 -18.57 3.29
C PHE A 27 -29.62 -18.17 2.17
N LYS A 28 -29.86 -16.98 1.63
CA LYS A 28 -29.06 -16.41 0.56
C LYS A 28 -27.95 -15.56 1.18
N LEU A 29 -26.73 -16.08 1.21
CA LEU A 29 -25.57 -15.38 1.76
C LEU A 29 -25.04 -14.37 0.74
N GLN A 30 -25.03 -13.10 1.12
CA GLN A 30 -24.28 -12.06 0.43
C GLN A 30 -23.13 -11.58 1.32
N ALA A 31 -21.98 -11.30 0.72
CA ALA A 31 -20.79 -10.86 1.44
C ALA A 31 -20.05 -9.77 0.66
N ALA A 32 -19.39 -8.89 1.41
CA ALA A 32 -18.51 -7.85 0.89
C ALA A 32 -17.18 -7.87 1.64
N LEU A 33 -16.09 -7.61 0.91
CA LEU A 33 -14.77 -7.42 1.49
C LEU A 33 -14.61 -5.98 1.97
N MET A 34 -14.61 -5.74 3.28
CA MET A 34 -14.44 -4.39 3.83
C MET A 34 -12.97 -3.95 3.88
N TRP A 35 -12.09 -4.78 4.46
CA TRP A 35 -10.65 -4.51 4.55
C TRP A 35 -9.87 -5.83 4.60
N THR A 36 -8.57 -5.75 4.27
CA THR A 36 -7.62 -6.86 4.39
C THR A 36 -6.55 -6.50 5.40
N ILE A 37 -6.17 -7.45 6.25
CA ILE A 37 -5.03 -7.32 7.15
C ILE A 37 -3.87 -8.03 6.47
N ASN A 38 -2.87 -7.25 6.06
CA ASN A 38 -1.70 -7.75 5.36
C ASN A 38 -0.45 -7.37 6.12
N ASP A 39 0.55 -8.24 6.10
CA ASP A 39 1.89 -7.82 6.46
C ASP A 39 2.46 -6.87 5.39
N PHE A 40 3.60 -6.27 5.68
CA PHE A 40 4.21 -5.32 4.76
C PHE A 40 4.60 -5.95 3.42
N SER A 41 4.98 -7.23 3.40
CA SER A 41 5.35 -7.91 2.15
C SER A 41 4.15 -8.18 1.26
N ALA A 42 3.05 -8.73 1.82
CA ALA A 42 1.83 -8.98 1.08
C ALA A 42 1.17 -7.68 0.62
N TYR A 43 1.29 -6.59 1.38
CA TYR A 43 0.76 -5.28 0.97
C TYR A 43 1.13 -4.93 -0.47
N GLY A 44 2.36 -5.22 -0.91
CA GLY A 44 2.76 -4.89 -2.27
C GLY A 44 2.07 -5.73 -3.34
N MET A 45 1.74 -6.99 -3.02
CA MET A 45 0.95 -7.83 -3.89
C MET A 45 -0.50 -7.34 -4.01
N PHE A 46 -1.10 -6.88 -2.91
CA PHE A 46 -2.49 -6.43 -2.84
C PHE A 46 -2.70 -5.02 -3.40
N SER A 47 -1.87 -4.06 -2.99
CA SER A 47 -2.00 -2.65 -3.42
C SER A 47 -1.45 -2.39 -4.83
N GLY A 48 -0.47 -3.19 -5.25
CA GLY A 48 0.32 -2.89 -6.44
C GLY A 48 1.47 -1.91 -6.19
N TRP A 49 1.69 -1.45 -4.96
CA TRP A 49 2.84 -0.66 -4.57
C TRP A 49 4.03 -1.56 -4.21
N SER A 50 5.18 -1.41 -4.86
CA SER A 50 6.36 -2.19 -4.49
C SER A 50 6.83 -1.81 -3.06
N THR A 51 7.13 -2.84 -2.27
CA THR A 51 7.61 -2.70 -0.89
C THR A 51 9.13 -2.75 -0.80
N ALA A 52 9.81 -2.62 -1.96
CA ALA A 52 11.26 -2.65 -2.08
C ALA A 52 11.82 -1.31 -2.60
N GLY A 53 13.10 -1.06 -2.28
CA GLY A 53 13.81 0.17 -2.65
C GLY A 53 13.32 1.40 -1.88
N LYS A 54 13.95 2.57 -2.05
CA LYS A 54 13.73 3.78 -1.22
C LYS A 54 12.28 4.24 -1.09
N LEU A 55 11.47 4.01 -2.13
CA LEU A 55 10.06 4.35 -2.20
C LEU A 55 9.14 3.30 -1.55
N ALA A 56 9.66 2.37 -0.74
CA ALA A 56 8.84 1.28 -0.18
C ALA A 56 7.70 1.77 0.73
N CYS A 57 7.85 2.90 1.42
CA CYS A 57 6.85 3.38 2.37
C CYS A 57 5.59 3.87 1.64
N PRO A 58 4.43 3.22 1.83
CA PRO A 58 3.18 3.62 1.16
C PRO A 58 2.60 4.92 1.73
N THR A 59 3.01 5.31 2.94
CA THR A 59 2.59 6.58 3.55
C THR A 59 3.39 7.75 2.99
N CYS A 60 4.72 7.60 2.86
CA CYS A 60 5.58 8.66 2.33
C CYS A 60 5.53 8.74 0.79
N MET A 61 5.31 7.60 0.13
CA MET A 61 5.36 7.47 -1.33
C MET A 61 6.65 8.08 -1.92
N GLU A 62 6.53 9.05 -2.84
CA GLU A 62 7.64 9.80 -3.42
C GLU A 62 8.37 10.72 -2.43
N ASP A 63 7.72 11.16 -1.35
CA ASP A 63 8.28 12.07 -0.34
C ASP A 63 9.01 11.32 0.78
N THR A 64 9.88 10.40 0.37
CA THR A 64 10.68 9.59 1.28
C THR A 64 12.00 10.29 1.58
N LYS A 65 12.39 10.31 2.86
CA LYS A 65 13.75 10.72 3.30
C LYS A 65 14.77 9.58 3.17
N ALA A 66 14.37 8.45 2.59
CA ALA A 66 15.23 7.28 2.46
C ALA A 66 16.49 7.57 1.66
N PHE A 67 17.62 7.05 2.12
CA PHE A 67 18.92 7.26 1.49
C PHE A 67 19.66 5.94 1.29
N THR A 68 20.73 5.97 0.50
CA THR A 68 21.61 4.81 0.31
C THR A 68 22.81 4.97 1.23
N LEU A 69 23.11 3.94 2.02
CA LEU A 69 24.32 3.90 2.83
C LEU A 69 25.57 3.96 1.93
N LYS A 70 26.45 4.94 2.16
CA LYS A 70 27.64 5.19 1.33
C LYS A 70 28.53 3.95 1.14
N HIS A 71 28.75 3.19 2.21
CA HIS A 71 29.65 2.03 2.20
C HIS A 71 28.93 0.70 1.95
N GLY A 72 27.65 0.61 2.33
CA GLY A 72 26.88 -0.64 2.20
C GLY A 72 26.07 -0.74 0.90
N GLY A 73 25.83 0.36 0.20
CA GLY A 73 24.99 0.39 -1.02
C GLY A 73 23.51 0.07 -0.78
N LYS A 74 23.09 -0.21 0.45
CA LYS A 74 21.72 -0.56 0.82
C LYS A 74 20.87 0.68 1.05
N SER A 75 19.61 0.61 0.63
CA SER A 75 18.60 1.62 0.98
C SER A 75 18.27 1.51 2.47
N THR A 76 18.12 2.64 3.14
CA THR A 76 17.75 2.73 4.55
C THR A 76 16.71 3.82 4.77
N TRP A 77 15.85 3.60 5.77
CA TRP A 77 14.86 4.54 6.27
C TRP A 77 15.16 4.97 7.71
N PHE A 78 16.41 4.77 8.14
CA PHE A 78 16.86 5.26 9.43
C PHE A 78 16.54 6.76 9.54
N ASP A 79 15.99 7.15 10.69
CA ASP A 79 15.61 8.52 11.01
C ASP A 79 14.44 9.14 10.21
N CYS A 80 13.89 8.45 9.20
CA CYS A 80 12.84 9.01 8.34
C CYS A 80 11.47 9.14 9.03
N HIS A 81 11.30 8.51 10.19
CA HIS A 81 10.01 8.40 10.88
C HIS A 81 9.78 9.48 11.95
N ARG A 82 10.81 10.25 12.33
CA ARG A 82 10.68 11.30 13.36
C ARG A 82 9.68 12.38 12.97
N ARG A 83 9.55 12.66 11.66
CA ARG A 83 8.52 13.54 11.11
C ARG A 83 7.08 13.14 11.45
N PHE A 84 6.80 11.92 11.91
CA PHE A 84 5.46 11.50 12.32
C PHE A 84 5.19 11.69 13.82
N LEU A 85 6.21 12.06 14.61
CA LEU A 85 6.04 12.35 16.04
C LEU A 85 5.40 13.73 16.24
N PRO A 86 4.77 14.03 17.39
CA PRO A 86 4.37 15.38 17.73
C PRO A 86 5.51 16.38 17.57
N ARG A 87 5.21 17.63 17.19
CA ARG A 87 6.22 18.65 16.87
C ARG A 87 7.14 18.98 18.05
N ASP A 88 6.62 18.89 19.26
CA ASP A 88 7.31 19.13 20.53
C ASP A 88 8.00 17.87 21.10
N HIS A 89 7.86 16.72 20.45
CA HIS A 89 8.43 15.46 20.91
C HIS A 89 9.96 15.52 21.01
N GLU A 90 10.53 15.11 22.15
CA GLU A 90 11.96 15.24 22.45
C GLU A 90 12.87 14.59 21.40
N PHE A 91 12.47 13.42 20.88
CA PHE A 91 13.22 12.72 19.83
C PHE A 91 13.40 13.55 18.55
N ARG A 92 12.53 14.52 18.24
CA ARG A 92 12.76 15.46 17.11
C ARG A 92 13.96 16.38 17.31
N ARG A 93 14.43 16.56 18.55
CA ARG A 93 15.60 17.39 18.90
C ARG A 93 16.82 16.57 19.29
N ASN A 94 16.67 15.25 19.43
CA ASN A 94 17.76 14.37 19.81
C ASN A 94 18.76 14.20 18.65
N THR A 95 19.97 14.72 18.83
CA THR A 95 21.05 14.72 17.83
C THR A 95 22.11 13.64 18.08
N SER A 96 21.97 12.85 19.15
CA SER A 96 22.96 11.85 19.58
C SER A 96 22.50 10.41 19.35
N ALA A 97 21.21 10.10 19.56
CA ALA A 97 20.64 8.77 19.36
C ALA A 97 20.24 8.49 17.89
N PHE A 98 20.14 9.54 17.08
CA PHE A 98 19.67 9.51 15.69
C PHE A 98 20.78 9.96 14.72
N MET A 99 20.43 10.53 13.57
CA MET A 99 21.43 11.11 12.66
C MET A 99 22.21 12.20 13.39
N LYS A 100 23.53 12.02 13.45
CA LYS A 100 24.43 12.89 14.21
C LYS A 100 24.25 14.35 13.80
N ASN A 101 24.04 15.21 14.81
CA ASN A 101 23.86 16.65 14.63
C ASN A 101 22.64 17.02 13.75
N GLN A 102 21.62 16.16 13.67
CA GLN A 102 20.40 16.44 12.92
C GLN A 102 19.16 16.49 13.82
N THR A 103 18.32 17.49 13.55
CA THR A 103 16.99 17.66 14.15
C THR A 103 15.95 17.51 13.04
N ASP A 104 14.74 17.04 13.37
CA ASP A 104 13.66 16.86 12.40
C ASP A 104 12.41 17.66 12.80
N TYR A 105 12.27 18.83 12.18
CA TYR A 105 11.10 19.70 12.33
C TYR A 105 10.15 19.63 11.13
N GLU A 106 10.42 18.78 10.15
CA GLU A 106 9.51 18.63 9.03
C GLU A 106 8.25 17.91 9.51
N GLU A 107 7.11 18.41 9.05
CA GLU A 107 5.83 17.77 9.28
C GLU A 107 5.65 16.60 8.30
N PRO A 108 4.87 15.57 8.67
CA PRO A 108 4.54 14.52 7.73
C PRO A 108 3.67 15.11 6.62
N LEU A 109 3.85 14.66 5.39
CA LEU A 109 2.89 15.03 4.35
C LEU A 109 1.51 14.53 4.73
N SER A 110 0.51 15.34 4.41
CA SER A 110 -0.88 14.90 4.43
C SER A 110 -1.00 13.64 3.57
N ALA A 111 -1.59 12.58 4.11
CA ALA A 111 -1.88 11.38 3.34
C ALA A 111 -2.56 11.77 2.02
N SER A 112 -2.09 11.21 0.91
CA SER A 112 -2.73 11.44 -0.39
C SER A 112 -4.19 10.98 -0.31
N SER A 113 -5.11 11.83 -0.77
CA SER A 113 -6.51 11.43 -0.82
C SER A 113 -6.68 10.20 -1.71
N LEU A 114 -7.64 9.34 -1.37
CA LEU A 114 -7.94 8.14 -2.14
C LEU A 114 -8.19 8.45 -3.62
N GLU A 115 -8.85 9.57 -3.90
CA GLU A 115 -9.10 10.06 -5.26
C GLU A 115 -7.81 10.38 -6.03
N LYS A 116 -6.83 11.04 -5.39
CA LYS A 116 -5.53 11.32 -6.02
C LYS A 116 -4.77 10.04 -6.31
N ILE A 117 -4.81 9.06 -5.40
CA ILE A 117 -4.21 7.75 -5.60
C ILE A 117 -4.90 7.04 -6.77
N TRP A 118 -6.23 7.01 -6.78
CA TRP A 118 -7.02 6.37 -7.84
C TRP A 118 -6.74 6.97 -9.22
N ASN A 119 -6.69 8.31 -9.32
CA ASN A 119 -6.37 8.99 -10.57
C ASN A 119 -5.00 8.61 -11.15
N ARG A 120 -4.03 8.28 -10.29
CA ARG A 120 -2.70 7.78 -10.69
C ARG A 120 -2.74 6.28 -11.06
N VAL A 121 -3.51 5.48 -10.34
CA VAL A 121 -3.47 4.01 -10.44
C VAL A 121 -4.38 3.46 -11.55
N ARG A 122 -5.51 4.11 -11.86
CA ARG A 122 -6.50 3.64 -12.85
C ARG A 122 -5.98 3.50 -14.29
N VAL A 123 -4.86 4.14 -14.60
CA VAL A 123 -4.23 4.10 -15.94
C VAL A 123 -3.15 3.01 -16.02
N LEU A 124 -2.84 2.35 -14.91
CA LEU A 124 -1.80 1.33 -14.85
C LEU A 124 -2.30 0.00 -15.41
N PRO A 125 -1.39 -0.85 -15.91
CA PRO A 125 -1.77 -2.18 -16.35
C PRO A 125 -2.24 -3.03 -15.16
N LYS A 126 -3.28 -3.83 -15.39
CA LYS A 126 -3.71 -4.92 -14.50
C LYS A 126 -2.76 -6.12 -14.64
N VAL A 127 -2.56 -6.84 -13.53
CA VAL A 127 -1.67 -8.03 -13.45
C VAL A 127 -1.92 -9.05 -14.56
N THR A 128 -3.17 -9.24 -14.97
CA THR A 128 -3.57 -10.24 -15.97
C THR A 128 -3.03 -9.97 -17.38
N LYS A 129 -2.54 -8.77 -17.67
CA LYS A 129 -2.09 -8.38 -19.03
C LYS A 129 -0.58 -8.35 -19.24
N SER A 130 0.24 -8.49 -18.20
CA SER A 130 1.69 -8.30 -18.32
C SER A 130 2.46 -9.52 -17.86
N LEU A 131 2.62 -10.50 -18.77
CA LEU A 131 3.85 -11.29 -18.78
C LEU A 131 5.02 -10.30 -19.00
N MET A 132 5.74 -9.95 -17.94
CA MET A 132 7.14 -9.51 -17.95
C MET A 132 7.59 -8.60 -19.12
N SER A 133 7.82 -7.29 -18.89
CA SER A 133 9.17 -6.70 -19.01
C SER A 133 9.22 -5.17 -18.90
N ASN A 134 8.14 -4.43 -19.20
CA ASN A 134 8.23 -2.98 -19.21
C ASN A 134 7.86 -2.40 -17.84
N LYS A 135 8.89 -1.96 -17.10
CA LYS A 135 8.70 -1.12 -15.91
C LYS A 135 7.84 0.09 -16.30
N ILE A 136 6.80 0.36 -15.51
CA ILE A 136 5.96 1.55 -15.69
C ILE A 136 6.90 2.78 -15.72
N PRO A 137 6.77 3.69 -16.71
CA PRO A 137 7.62 4.86 -16.79
C PRO A 137 7.65 5.65 -15.47
N GLY A 138 8.83 5.90 -14.93
CA GLY A 138 9.00 6.55 -13.62
C GLY A 138 9.08 5.59 -12.43
N TYR A 139 8.90 4.28 -12.62
CA TYR A 139 9.07 3.28 -11.57
C TYR A 139 10.48 3.33 -10.94
N GLY A 140 10.53 3.33 -9.61
CA GLY A 140 11.76 3.35 -8.81
C GLY A 140 12.42 4.73 -8.70
N GLY A 141 11.89 5.74 -9.38
CA GLY A 141 12.34 7.13 -9.28
C GLY A 141 11.22 8.06 -8.80
N ILE A 142 10.14 8.15 -9.58
CA ILE A 142 9.00 9.05 -9.32
C ILE A 142 7.91 8.33 -8.51
N HIS A 143 7.76 7.00 -8.68
CA HIS A 143 6.78 6.21 -7.93
C HIS A 143 7.22 4.75 -7.78
N ASN A 144 6.53 3.97 -6.94
CA ASN A 144 6.76 2.52 -6.79
C ASN A 144 5.58 1.65 -7.23
N TRP A 145 4.58 2.22 -7.92
CA TRP A 145 3.49 1.44 -8.51
C TRP A 145 3.98 0.44 -9.55
N THR A 146 3.48 -0.80 -9.43
CA THR A 146 3.78 -1.93 -10.33
C THR A 146 2.58 -2.35 -11.17
N LYS A 147 1.36 -2.01 -10.73
CA LYS A 147 0.10 -2.44 -11.34
C LYS A 147 -1.09 -1.69 -10.73
N GLU A 148 -2.24 -1.76 -11.42
CA GLU A 148 -3.55 -1.53 -10.81
C GLU A 148 -3.95 -2.77 -9.99
N SER A 149 -4.39 -2.56 -8.74
CA SER A 149 -4.92 -3.65 -7.91
C SER A 149 -6.22 -4.20 -8.50
N ILE A 150 -6.37 -5.53 -8.51
CA ILE A 150 -7.59 -6.18 -8.96
C ILE A 150 -8.79 -5.91 -8.03
N PHE A 151 -8.55 -5.48 -6.79
CA PHE A 151 -9.61 -5.14 -5.85
C PHE A 151 -10.38 -3.88 -6.25
N TRP A 152 -9.83 -3.03 -7.12
CA TRP A 152 -10.55 -1.89 -7.71
C TRP A 152 -11.68 -2.30 -8.67
N GLU A 153 -11.80 -3.59 -8.99
CA GLU A 153 -12.93 -4.12 -9.77
C GLU A 153 -14.16 -4.46 -8.93
N LEU A 154 -14.03 -4.43 -7.61
CA LEU A 154 -15.17 -4.64 -6.73
C LEU A 154 -16.12 -3.42 -6.84
N PRO A 155 -17.44 -3.64 -6.90
CA PRO A 155 -18.41 -2.60 -7.20
C PRO A 155 -18.75 -1.69 -6.00
N TYR A 156 -18.09 -1.89 -4.85
CA TYR A 156 -18.36 -1.22 -3.57
C TYR A 156 -17.09 -0.58 -3.01
#